data_AF-A0A372R5E8-F1
#
_entry.id   AF-A0A372R5E8-F1
#
_cell.length_a   1.000
_cell.length_b   1.000
_cell.length_c   1.000
_cell.angle_alpha   90.00
_cell.angle_beta   90.00
_cell.angle_gamma   90.00
#
_symmetry.space_group_name_H-M   'P 1'
#
loop_
_entity.id
_entity.type
_entity.pdbx_description
1 polymer ?
#
loop_
_entity_poly.entity_id
_entity_poly.type
_entity_poly.pdbx_seq_one_letter_code
_entity_poly.pdbx_strand_id
1 'polypeptide(L)'
;MNNNIEKILILILVFTTITFAVPLNYDQEACPIGFGRCIDGRAPTENDALSKRFPKFKIPKLGSIFKNPVNINPVIKNPVIKDPIIKGPGESPKWKEFDSFRGKTKTTGTGKDKKYYEWDFTHNDIEVYDKNGKHLGSMDPINGNMTKPPVNGRKINIS
;
A
#
# COMPACT_ATOMS: atom_id res chain seq x y z
N MET A 1 -19.11 48.78 29.45
CA MET A 1 -18.32 48.59 28.23
C MET A 1 -17.76 47.17 28.22
N ASN A 2 -18.61 46.14 28.42
CA ASN A 2 -18.11 44.83 28.88
C ASN A 2 -18.77 43.63 28.16
N ASN A 3 -19.95 43.79 27.55
CA ASN A 3 -20.69 42.64 26.99
C ASN A 3 -20.05 42.04 25.73
N ASN A 4 -19.26 42.80 24.97
CA ASN A 4 -18.62 42.27 23.77
C ASN A 4 -17.33 41.51 24.09
N ILE A 5 -16.59 41.94 25.12
CA ILE A 5 -15.38 41.24 25.56
C ILE A 5 -15.75 39.96 26.30
N GLU A 6 -16.80 39.95 27.12
CA GLU A 6 -17.29 38.73 27.77
C GLU A 6 -17.76 37.68 26.76
N LYS A 7 -18.46 38.10 25.69
CA LYS A 7 -18.88 37.18 24.61
C LYS A 7 -17.70 36.57 23.84
N ILE A 8 -16.64 37.33 23.60
CA ILE A 8 -15.43 36.85 22.93
C ILE A 8 -14.67 35.86 23.83
N LEU A 9 -14.56 36.14 25.13
CA LEU A 9 -13.92 35.25 26.11
C LEU A 9 -14.66 33.91 26.24
N ILE A 10 -15.99 33.92 26.27
CA ILE A 10 -16.81 32.70 26.31
C ILE A 10 -16.61 31.87 25.03
N LEU A 11 -16.57 32.50 23.86
CA LEU A 11 -16.38 31.79 22.59
C LEU A 11 -15.00 31.11 22.51
N ILE A 12 -13.95 31.78 22.98
CA ILE A 12 -12.59 31.21 23.02
C ILE A 12 -12.53 30.00 23.99
N LEU A 13 -13.15 30.08 25.17
CA LEU A 13 -13.20 28.98 26.13
C LEU A 13 -14.00 27.76 25.63
N VAL A 14 -15.05 27.98 24.83
CA VAL A 14 -15.81 26.88 24.20
C VAL A 14 -14.98 26.20 23.11
N PHE A 15 -14.24 26.96 22.29
CA PHE A 15 -13.41 26.37 21.23
C PHE A 15 -12.20 25.58 21.77
N THR A 16 -11.57 26.03 22.87
CA THR A 16 -10.45 25.29 23.47
C THR A 16 -10.90 23.98 24.11
N THR A 17 -12.09 23.90 24.69
CA THR A 17 -12.61 22.67 25.32
C THR A 17 -13.09 21.63 24.31
N ILE A 18 -13.57 22.03 23.11
CA ILE A 18 -14.00 21.09 22.06
C ILE A 18 -12.81 20.36 21.39
N THR A 19 -11.60 20.92 21.44
CA THR A 19 -10.43 20.37 20.71
C THR A 19 -9.73 19.21 21.44
N PHE A 20 -10.00 18.97 22.74
CA PHE A 20 -9.29 17.96 23.54
C PHE A 20 -10.06 16.66 23.81
N ALA A 21 -11.19 16.42 23.13
CA ALA A 21 -11.97 15.19 23.28
C ALA A 21 -11.84 14.22 22.10
N VAL A 22 -10.62 14.03 21.56
CA VAL A 22 -10.31 12.89 20.68
C VAL A 22 -9.38 11.93 21.41
N PRO A 23 -9.90 10.96 22.18
CA PRO A 23 -9.10 9.81 22.57
C PRO A 23 -8.95 8.88 21.37
N LEU A 24 -7.73 8.89 20.84
CA LEU A 24 -6.94 7.74 20.37
C LEU A 24 -7.73 6.52 19.86
N ASN A 25 -7.61 6.30 18.55
CA ASN A 25 -7.88 5.02 17.90
C ASN A 25 -6.89 3.97 18.47
N TYR A 26 -7.29 3.27 19.52
CA TYR A 26 -6.66 2.03 19.95
C TYR A 26 -7.47 0.88 19.37
N ASP A 27 -6.91 0.25 18.33
CA ASP A 27 -7.31 -1.09 17.91
C ASP A 27 -6.92 -2.08 19.01
N GLN A 28 -7.75 -2.16 20.05
CA GLN A 28 -7.77 -3.26 21.00
C GLN A 28 -9.14 -3.91 20.89
N GLU A 29 -9.23 -4.81 19.93
CA GLU A 29 -10.20 -5.90 19.87
C GLU A 29 -10.11 -6.69 21.20
N ALA A 30 -10.78 -6.21 22.23
CA ALA A 30 -11.05 -6.98 23.43
C ALA A 30 -11.93 -8.17 23.02
N CYS A 31 -11.51 -9.39 23.40
CA CYS A 31 -12.26 -10.62 23.11
C CYS A 31 -13.76 -10.41 23.45
N PRO A 32 -14.69 -10.54 22.49
CA PRO A 32 -16.11 -10.47 22.81
C PRO A 32 -16.43 -11.61 23.78
N ILE A 33 -17.07 -11.25 24.89
CA ILE A 33 -17.58 -12.18 25.90
C ILE A 33 -18.75 -12.98 25.34
N GLY A 34 -18.43 -13.93 24.46
CA GLY A 34 -19.40 -14.78 23.77
C GLY A 34 -18.73 -15.96 23.09
N PHE A 35 -18.82 -17.14 23.72
CA PHE A 35 -18.58 -18.47 23.11
C PHE A 35 -17.26 -18.72 22.36
N GLY A 36 -16.15 -18.09 22.76
CA GLY A 36 -14.80 -18.46 22.29
C GLY A 36 -13.74 -18.29 23.38
N ARG A 37 -12.99 -19.35 23.71
CA ARG A 37 -11.83 -19.23 24.61
C ARG A 37 -10.72 -18.49 23.86
N CYS A 38 -10.27 -17.34 24.38
CA CYS A 38 -9.07 -16.67 23.89
C CYS A 38 -7.88 -17.65 23.98
N ILE A 39 -7.00 -17.63 22.98
CA ILE A 39 -5.74 -18.38 23.01
C ILE A 39 -4.67 -17.36 23.38
N ASP A 40 -3.94 -17.61 24.47
CA ASP A 40 -2.84 -16.76 24.94
C ASP A 40 -3.19 -15.27 25.09
N GLY A 41 -4.42 -14.96 25.51
CA GLY A 41 -4.87 -13.58 25.78
C GLY A 41 -5.25 -12.74 24.55
N ARG A 42 -5.29 -13.34 23.34
CA ARG A 42 -5.72 -12.68 22.10
C ARG A 42 -6.96 -13.35 21.49
N ALA A 43 -7.74 -12.58 20.73
CA ALA A 43 -8.78 -13.12 19.85
C ALA A 43 -8.16 -14.09 18.82
N PRO A 44 -8.72 -15.31 18.64
CA PRO A 44 -8.19 -16.29 17.69
C PRO A 44 -8.28 -15.76 16.26
N THR A 45 -7.21 -15.95 15.50
CA THR A 45 -7.16 -15.62 14.07
C THR A 45 -7.71 -16.77 13.22
N GLU A 46 -7.96 -16.53 11.93
CA GLU A 46 -8.39 -17.57 10.97
C GLU A 46 -7.45 -18.79 10.96
N ASN A 47 -6.14 -18.56 11.12
CA ASN A 47 -5.13 -19.60 11.19
C ASN A 47 -5.22 -20.45 12.47
N ASP A 48 -5.65 -19.86 13.59
CA ASP A 48 -5.83 -20.57 14.86
C ASP A 48 -7.06 -21.49 14.83
N ALA A 49 -8.12 -21.07 14.12
CA ALA A 49 -9.32 -21.88 13.91
C ALA A 49 -9.02 -23.12 13.03
N LEU A 50 -8.13 -22.98 12.06
CA LEU A 50 -7.72 -24.08 11.19
C LEU A 50 -6.92 -25.15 11.93
N SER A 51 -5.99 -24.75 12.81
CA SER A 51 -5.18 -25.68 13.62
C SER A 51 -6.03 -26.64 14.48
N LYS A 52 -7.16 -26.18 15.01
CA LYS A 52 -8.06 -27.00 15.85
C LYS A 52 -8.93 -27.97 15.06
N ARG A 53 -9.10 -27.77 13.75
CA ARG A 53 -10.04 -28.54 12.92
C ARG A 53 -9.43 -29.80 12.31
N PHE A 54 -8.10 -29.94 12.32
CA PHE A 54 -7.45 -31.11 11.75
C PHE A 54 -7.16 -32.17 12.82
N PRO A 55 -7.64 -33.42 12.67
CA PRO A 55 -7.21 -34.50 13.53
C PRO A 55 -5.69 -34.67 13.37
N LYS A 56 -4.98 -34.80 14.50
CA LYS A 56 -3.54 -35.11 14.49
C LYS A 56 -3.33 -36.48 13.85
N PHE A 57 -3.12 -36.50 12.54
CA PHE A 57 -2.75 -37.71 11.82
C PHE A 57 -1.38 -38.14 12.31
N LYS A 58 -1.31 -39.31 12.94
CA LYS A 58 -0.06 -39.91 13.39
C LYS A 58 0.65 -40.43 12.14
N ILE A 59 1.61 -39.67 11.63
CA ILE A 59 2.40 -40.04 10.46
C ILE A 59 3.13 -41.35 10.79
N PRO A 60 2.89 -42.46 10.08
CA PRO A 60 3.67 -43.68 10.28
C PRO A 60 5.13 -43.39 9.91
N LYS A 61 6.09 -43.93 10.68
CA LYS A 61 7.51 -43.85 10.34
C LYS A 61 7.71 -44.47 8.96
N LEU A 62 7.91 -43.62 7.96
CA LEU A 62 8.13 -43.98 6.57
C LEU A 62 9.57 -44.51 6.42
N GLY A 63 9.80 -45.70 6.97
CA GLY A 63 10.96 -46.51 6.65
C GLY A 63 10.66 -47.30 5.38
N SER A 64 11.49 -47.09 4.36
CA SER A 64 11.87 -48.14 3.40
C SER A 64 10.96 -48.44 2.21
N ILE A 65 10.14 -47.52 1.70
CA ILE A 65 9.46 -47.71 0.41
C ILE A 65 9.48 -46.41 -0.38
N PHE A 66 10.55 -46.17 -1.16
CA PHE A 66 10.59 -45.43 -2.43
C PHE A 66 12.07 -45.35 -2.89
N LYS A 67 12.63 -46.50 -3.28
CA LYS A 67 13.84 -46.55 -4.10
C LYS A 67 13.43 -46.28 -5.54
N ASN A 68 13.34 -45.00 -5.87
CA ASN A 68 13.54 -44.37 -7.18
C ASN A 68 13.01 -42.93 -7.07
N PRO A 69 13.84 -41.95 -6.70
CA PRO A 69 13.46 -40.57 -6.93
C PRO A 69 13.51 -40.35 -8.44
N VAL A 70 12.36 -40.46 -9.11
CA VAL A 70 12.12 -39.57 -10.25
C VAL A 70 12.44 -38.18 -9.71
N ASN A 71 13.42 -37.49 -10.29
CA ASN A 71 13.69 -36.10 -9.98
C ASN A 71 12.56 -35.25 -10.57
N ILE A 72 11.38 -35.39 -9.99
CA ILE A 72 10.43 -34.31 -9.88
C ILE A 72 10.94 -33.56 -8.67
N ASN A 73 11.80 -32.56 -8.90
CA ASN A 73 11.80 -31.38 -8.06
C ASN A 73 10.31 -31.03 -7.89
N PRO A 74 9.70 -31.18 -6.70
CA PRO A 74 8.47 -30.47 -6.47
C PRO A 74 8.93 -29.03 -6.54
N VAL A 75 8.72 -28.39 -7.69
CA VAL A 75 8.65 -26.94 -7.75
C VAL A 75 7.45 -26.63 -6.86
N ILE A 76 7.71 -26.57 -5.55
CA ILE A 76 7.07 -25.62 -4.67
C ILE A 76 7.41 -24.31 -5.36
N LYS A 77 6.60 -23.96 -6.36
CA LYS A 77 6.57 -22.61 -6.87
C LYS A 77 6.28 -21.86 -5.59
N ASN A 78 7.28 -21.15 -5.06
CA ASN A 78 7.06 -20.11 -4.06
C ASN A 78 5.69 -19.53 -4.36
N PRO A 79 4.78 -19.39 -3.37
CA PRO A 79 3.48 -18.78 -3.65
C PRO A 79 3.81 -17.54 -4.46
N VAL A 80 3.41 -17.54 -5.74
CA VAL A 80 3.73 -16.44 -6.62
C VAL A 80 3.02 -15.30 -5.93
N ILE A 81 3.79 -14.50 -5.20
CA ILE A 81 3.32 -13.27 -4.60
C ILE A 81 2.95 -12.51 -5.86
N LYS A 82 1.66 -12.57 -6.23
CA LYS A 82 1.15 -11.78 -7.33
C LYS A 82 1.50 -10.37 -6.91
N ASP A 83 2.43 -9.75 -7.62
CA ASP A 83 2.89 -8.41 -7.30
C ASP A 83 1.64 -7.56 -7.02
N PRO A 84 1.61 -6.81 -5.91
CA PRO A 84 0.41 -6.10 -5.50
C PRO A 84 -0.07 -5.26 -6.68
N ILE A 85 -1.26 -5.58 -7.19
CA ILE A 85 -1.80 -4.94 -8.37
C ILE A 85 -2.21 -3.53 -7.96
N ILE A 86 -1.37 -2.54 -8.27
CA ILE A 86 -1.67 -1.14 -8.08
C ILE A 86 -2.77 -0.74 -9.06
N LYS A 87 -3.94 -0.33 -8.56
CA LYS A 87 -5.10 0.07 -9.38
C LYS A 87 -5.17 1.57 -9.63
N GLY A 88 -4.32 2.35 -8.96
CA GLY A 88 -4.30 3.78 -9.15
C GLY A 88 -3.14 4.50 -8.49
N PRO A 89 -3.00 5.81 -8.79
CA PRO A 89 -1.89 6.62 -8.31
C PRO A 89 -1.80 6.72 -6.78
N GLY A 90 -2.95 6.66 -6.09
CA GLY A 90 -3.01 6.72 -4.63
C GLY A 90 -2.48 5.46 -3.92
N GLU A 91 -2.33 4.35 -4.64
CA GLU A 91 -1.79 3.11 -4.11
C GLU A 91 -0.29 2.96 -4.41
N SER A 92 0.22 3.65 -5.43
CA SER A 92 1.63 3.63 -5.82
C SER A 92 2.52 4.34 -4.77
N PRO A 93 3.48 3.63 -4.17
CA PRO A 93 4.52 4.27 -3.35
C PRO A 93 5.32 5.27 -4.17
N LYS A 94 5.71 4.89 -5.40
CA LYS A 94 6.57 5.72 -6.23
C LYS A 94 5.91 7.04 -6.65
N TRP A 95 4.62 7.00 -7.00
CA TRP A 95 3.85 8.17 -7.42
C TRP A 95 3.71 9.21 -6.31
N LYS A 96 3.63 8.77 -5.05
CA LYS A 96 3.53 9.65 -3.87
C LYS A 96 4.81 10.44 -3.61
N GLU A 97 5.96 9.98 -4.09
CA GLU A 97 7.24 10.67 -3.94
C GLU A 97 7.36 11.93 -4.81
N PHE A 98 6.56 12.05 -5.87
CA PHE A 98 6.71 13.16 -6.82
C PHE A 98 5.87 14.38 -6.46
N ASP A 99 6.42 15.55 -6.71
CA ASP A 99 5.76 16.83 -6.47
C ASP A 99 4.66 17.08 -7.49
N SER A 100 3.60 17.77 -7.08
CA SER A 100 2.57 18.22 -8.01
C SER A 100 3.12 19.33 -8.92
N PHE A 101 2.79 19.28 -10.21
CA PHE A 101 3.16 20.32 -11.17
C PHE A 101 1.94 21.07 -11.69
N ARG A 102 1.19 20.46 -12.62
CA ARG A 102 0.01 21.07 -13.26
C ARG A 102 -1.00 19.99 -13.60
N GLY A 103 -2.26 20.20 -13.22
CA GLY A 103 -3.33 19.23 -13.45
C GLY A 103 -2.96 17.85 -12.93
N LYS A 104 -3.00 16.85 -13.81
CA LYS A 104 -2.65 15.44 -13.51
C LYS A 104 -1.14 15.16 -13.50
N THR A 105 -0.31 16.11 -13.92
CA THR A 105 1.13 15.91 -14.10
C THR A 105 1.89 16.17 -12.81
N LYS A 106 2.79 15.26 -12.46
CA LYS A 106 3.76 15.41 -11.37
C LYS A 106 5.16 15.70 -11.91
N THR A 107 6.07 16.13 -11.04
CA THR A 107 7.44 16.52 -11.39
C THR A 107 8.44 16.10 -10.33
N THR A 108 9.70 15.95 -10.73
CA THR A 108 10.86 15.88 -9.82
C THR A 108 12.05 16.59 -10.44
N GLY A 109 13.03 16.93 -9.60
CA GLY A 109 14.30 17.48 -10.06
C GLY A 109 14.19 18.91 -10.60
N THR A 110 15.33 19.46 -11.02
CA THR A 110 15.43 20.83 -11.50
C THR A 110 16.37 20.92 -12.70
N GLY A 111 16.31 22.03 -13.44
CA GLY A 111 17.21 22.29 -14.56
C GLY A 111 17.18 21.19 -15.63
N LYS A 112 18.36 20.60 -15.91
CA LYS A 112 18.52 19.55 -16.92
C LYS A 112 17.94 18.20 -16.50
N ASP A 113 17.89 17.94 -15.20
CA ASP A 113 17.42 16.68 -14.62
C ASP A 113 15.93 16.71 -14.27
N LYS A 114 15.24 17.81 -14.62
CA LYS A 114 13.80 17.92 -14.43
C LYS A 114 13.08 16.86 -15.24
N LYS A 115 12.17 16.14 -14.58
CA LYS A 115 11.32 15.11 -15.18
C LYS A 115 9.87 15.36 -14.83
N TYR A 116 8.98 14.91 -15.70
CA TYR A 116 7.54 14.96 -15.52
C TYR A 116 6.95 13.56 -15.59
N TYR A 117 5.83 13.36 -14.89
CA TYR A 117 5.20 12.06 -14.72
C TYR A 117 3.69 12.16 -14.90
N GLU A 118 3.11 11.21 -15.62
CA GLU A 118 1.65 11.02 -15.72
C GLU A 118 1.27 9.59 -15.40
N TRP A 119 0.13 9.39 -14.74
CA TRP A 119 -0.40 8.06 -14.49
C TRP A 119 -1.12 7.54 -15.75
N ASP A 120 -0.77 6.34 -16.20
CA ASP A 120 -1.52 5.63 -17.24
C ASP A 120 -2.53 4.67 -16.61
N PHE A 121 -3.81 5.02 -16.66
CA PHE A 121 -4.90 4.18 -16.13
C PHE A 121 -5.16 2.92 -16.95
N THR A 122 -4.65 2.86 -18.18
CA THR A 122 -4.80 1.68 -19.07
C THR A 122 -3.88 0.56 -18.63
N HIS A 123 -2.66 0.90 -18.22
CA HIS A 123 -1.61 -0.05 -17.90
C HIS A 123 -1.22 -0.07 -16.42
N ASN A 124 -1.74 0.88 -15.63
CA ASN A 124 -1.41 1.09 -14.21
C ASN A 124 0.10 1.28 -13.99
N ASP A 125 0.75 2.02 -14.88
CA ASP A 125 2.15 2.41 -14.77
C ASP A 125 2.31 3.93 -14.85
N ILE A 126 3.54 4.39 -14.65
CA ILE A 126 3.89 5.80 -14.62
C ILE A 126 4.60 6.14 -15.93
N GLU A 127 4.00 6.98 -16.77
CA GLU A 127 4.64 7.52 -17.97
C GLU A 127 5.64 8.61 -17.57
N VAL A 128 6.88 8.53 -18.08
CA VAL A 128 7.98 9.43 -17.70
C VAL A 128 8.36 10.32 -18.88
N TYR A 129 8.61 11.60 -18.62
CA TYR A 129 8.96 12.59 -19.62
C TYR A 129 10.17 13.44 -19.20
N ASP A 130 10.96 13.87 -20.17
CA ASP A 130 12.09 14.78 -19.96
C ASP A 130 11.64 16.21 -19.68
N LYS A 131 12.60 17.10 -19.39
CA LYS A 131 12.36 18.53 -19.14
C LYS A 131 11.66 19.29 -20.28
N ASN A 132 11.57 18.71 -21.48
CA ASN A 132 10.94 19.28 -22.66
C ASN A 132 9.60 18.56 -22.99
N GLY A 133 9.13 17.69 -22.09
CA GLY A 133 7.92 16.91 -22.27
C GLY A 133 8.06 15.73 -23.23
N LYS A 134 9.28 15.33 -23.64
CA LYS A 134 9.51 14.16 -24.51
C LYS A 134 9.41 12.87 -23.70
N HIS A 135 8.68 11.89 -24.23
CA HIS A 135 8.51 10.59 -23.57
C HIS A 135 9.83 9.83 -23.43
N LEU A 136 10.07 9.30 -22.22
CA LEU A 136 11.24 8.53 -21.82
C LEU A 136 10.91 7.04 -21.54
N GLY A 137 9.64 6.66 -21.57
CA GLY A 137 9.18 5.30 -21.28
C GLY A 137 8.24 5.26 -20.08
N SER A 138 7.87 4.04 -19.71
CA SER A 138 6.97 3.76 -18.58
C SER A 138 7.75 3.15 -17.42
N MET A 139 7.33 3.48 -16.21
CA MET A 139 7.97 3.15 -14.94
C MET A 139 7.03 2.33 -14.06
N ASP A 140 7.58 1.32 -13.41
CA ASP A 140 6.90 0.50 -12.40
C ASP A 140 6.46 1.39 -11.21
N PRO A 141 5.17 1.40 -10.86
CA PRO A 141 4.64 2.26 -9.80
C PRO A 141 5.06 1.84 -8.38
N ILE A 142 5.66 0.66 -8.19
CA ILE A 142 6.09 0.16 -6.89
C ILE A 142 7.55 0.52 -6.64
N ASN A 143 8.44 0.11 -7.54
CA ASN A 143 9.90 0.21 -7.33
C ASN A 143 10.56 1.34 -8.15
N GLY A 144 9.85 1.93 -9.12
CA GLY A 144 10.39 3.01 -9.96
C GLY A 144 11.34 2.57 -11.07
N ASN A 145 11.44 1.27 -11.36
CA ASN A 145 12.23 0.76 -12.49
C ASN A 145 11.55 1.10 -13.82
N MET A 146 12.32 1.43 -14.85
CA MET A 146 11.79 1.60 -16.20
C MET A 146 11.41 0.23 -16.77
N THR A 147 10.15 0.06 -17.18
CA THR A 147 9.60 -1.19 -17.71
C THR A 147 9.41 -1.16 -19.21
N LYS A 148 9.25 0.03 -19.80
CA LYS A 148 9.05 0.23 -21.24
C LYS A 148 10.01 1.28 -21.79
N PRO A 149 10.48 1.12 -23.05
CA PRO A 149 11.37 2.08 -23.68
C PRO A 149 10.64 3.37 -24.08
N PRO A 150 11.40 4.44 -24.40
CA PRO A 150 10.86 5.66 -25.00
C PRO A 150 10.08 5.37 -26.29
N VAL A 151 8.95 6.05 -26.46
CA VAL A 151 8.17 6.04 -27.70
C VAL A 151 8.44 7.33 -28.46
N ASN A 152 9.03 7.23 -29.65
CA ASN A 152 9.39 8.40 -30.43
C ASN A 152 8.14 9.20 -30.83
N GLY A 153 8.24 10.53 -30.79
CA GLY A 153 7.13 11.44 -31.11
C GLY A 153 6.10 11.66 -30.00
N ARG A 154 6.01 10.79 -28.97
CA ARG A 154 5.11 11.01 -27.83
C ARG A 154 5.64 12.16 -26.96
N LYS A 155 4.78 13.15 -26.72
CA LYS A 155 5.10 14.33 -25.92
C LYS A 155 3.90 14.81 -25.11
N ILE A 156 4.17 15.49 -24.00
CA ILE A 156 3.19 16.26 -23.23
C ILE A 156 3.49 17.76 -23.35
N ASN A 157 2.45 18.59 -23.19
CA ASN A 157 2.63 20.04 -23.11
C ASN A 157 2.99 20.44 -21.68
N ILE A 158 4.19 21.00 -21.50
CA ILE A 158 4.73 21.46 -20.21
C ILE A 158 4.88 22.99 -20.13
N SER A 159 4.51 23.68 -21.20
CA SER A 159 4.60 25.14 -21.36
C SER A 159 3.60 25.83 -20.45
#